data_AF-A0A9W9CSJ9-F1
#
_entry.id   AF-A0A9W9CSJ9-F1
#
_cell.length_a   1.000
_cell.length_b   1.000
_cell.length_c   1.000
_cell.angle_alpha   90.00
_cell.angle_beta   90.00
_cell.angle_gamma   90.00
#
_symmetry.space_group_name_H-M   'P 1'
#
loop_
_entity.id
_entity.type
_entity.pdbx_description
1 polymer ?
#
loop_
_entity_poly.entity_id
_entity_poly.type
_entity_poly.pdbx_seq_one_letter_code
_entity_poly.pdbx_strand_id
1 'polypeptide(L)'
;MFYFNRIIERYMKLCALNREELDRLFASVSSSSSARLNSTSSPANNNLTSSFSSLSLSLSKHAPAAPTSSTTTTDAIPRNALTPSTKELSTVLAALRKLREAITASARADAFALRAYFFTIHVSILCSDWSSYLPSLHTLLQHIHARHPLSPPDLKEYVGLLILDQACRQSDLALARETKVKYGFSDWRVEGVLRALVRDDYVGFWRLRRGVDGYQRAVMGFAEGDEGACA
;
A
#
# COMPACT_ATOMS: atom_id res chain seq x y z
N MET A 1 -19.37 2.84 6.03
CA MET A 1 -19.09 3.17 4.61
C MET A 1 -18.32 4.48 4.46
N PHE A 2 -18.83 5.63 4.93
CA PHE A 2 -18.20 6.97 4.80
C PHE A 2 -16.68 7.05 5.03
N TYR A 3 -16.14 6.36 6.04
CA TYR A 3 -14.69 6.36 6.33
C TYR A 3 -13.84 5.83 5.16
N PHE A 4 -14.29 4.77 4.48
CA PHE A 4 -13.60 4.20 3.31
C PHE A 4 -13.66 5.15 2.11
N ASN A 5 -14.82 5.74 1.84
CA ASN A 5 -14.97 6.75 0.79
C ASN A 5 -14.06 7.96 1.04
N ARG A 6 -13.91 8.41 2.29
CA ARG A 6 -13.01 9.50 2.70
C ARG A 6 -11.52 9.13 2.63
N ILE A 7 -11.16 7.84 2.70
CA ILE A 7 -9.80 7.36 2.38
C ILE A 7 -9.58 7.41 0.87
N ILE A 8 -10.51 6.87 0.07
CA ILE A 8 -10.44 6.92 -1.40
C ILE A 8 -10.35 8.36 -1.89
N GLU A 9 -11.20 9.27 -1.39
CA GLU A 9 -11.22 10.68 -1.77
C GLU A 9 -9.86 11.36 -1.52
N ARG A 10 -9.21 11.07 -0.38
CA ARG A 10 -7.87 11.57 -0.07
C ARG A 10 -6.81 10.97 -0.99
N TYR A 11 -6.88 9.67 -1.27
CA TYR A 11 -5.95 8.99 -2.18
C TYR A 11 -6.09 9.54 -3.61
N MET A 12 -7.31 9.67 -4.14
CA MET A 12 -7.56 10.20 -5.48
C MET A 12 -7.16 11.68 -5.59
N LYS A 13 -7.28 12.47 -4.51
CA LYS A 13 -6.74 13.84 -4.45
C LYS A 13 -5.21 13.87 -4.46
N LEU A 14 -4.53 12.91 -3.82
CA LEU A 14 -3.08 12.74 -3.98
C LEU A 14 -2.71 12.36 -5.43
N CYS A 15 -3.41 11.41 -6.04
CA CYS A 15 -3.15 10.98 -7.42
C CYS A 15 -3.51 12.01 -8.51
N ALA A 16 -4.27 13.05 -8.16
CA ALA A 16 -4.53 14.20 -9.02
C ALA A 16 -3.41 15.25 -9.00
N LEU A 17 -2.48 15.14 -8.04
CA LEU A 17 -1.22 15.90 -8.00
C LEU A 17 -0.15 15.09 -8.77
N ASN A 18 0.84 15.78 -9.34
CA ASN A 18 1.65 15.24 -10.43
C ASN A 18 2.29 13.88 -10.13
N ARG A 19 2.25 12.96 -11.09
CA ARG A 19 2.79 11.60 -10.97
C ARG A 19 4.24 11.56 -10.47
N GLU A 20 5.09 12.46 -10.96
CA GLU A 20 6.50 12.57 -10.53
C GLU A 20 6.65 12.97 -9.06
N GLU A 21 5.71 13.75 -8.53
CA GLU A 21 5.65 14.11 -7.10
C GLU A 21 5.14 12.92 -6.29
N LEU A 22 4.13 12.19 -6.80
CA LEU A 22 3.63 10.95 -6.19
C LEU A 22 4.74 9.89 -6.06
N ASP A 23 5.50 9.65 -7.13
CA ASP A 23 6.61 8.69 -7.15
C ASP A 23 7.73 9.10 -6.16
N ARG A 24 8.04 10.41 -6.04
CA ARG A 24 8.96 10.95 -5.02
C ARG A 24 8.45 10.74 -3.58
N LEU A 25 7.15 10.87 -3.35
CA LEU A 25 6.56 10.67 -2.02
C LEU A 25 6.55 9.20 -1.61
N PHE A 26 6.28 8.28 -2.55
CA PHE A 26 6.41 6.84 -2.32
C PHE A 26 7.86 6.47 -1.97
N ALA A 27 8.84 6.93 -2.76
CA ALA A 27 10.26 6.72 -2.46
C ALA A 27 10.66 7.28 -1.08
N SER A 28 10.21 8.49 -0.75
CA SER A 28 10.48 9.12 0.56
C SER A 28 9.89 8.33 1.74
N VAL A 29 8.68 7.77 1.59
CA VAL A 29 8.04 6.93 2.61
C VAL A 29 8.74 5.58 2.75
N SER A 30 9.17 4.96 1.64
CA SER A 30 9.97 3.72 1.68
C SER A 30 11.28 3.91 2.43
N SER A 31 12.07 4.94 2.08
CA SER A 31 13.30 5.29 2.82
C SER A 31 13.04 5.62 4.29
N SER A 32 11.93 6.31 4.59
CA SER A 32 11.50 6.62 5.97
C SER A 32 11.05 5.41 6.77
N SER A 33 10.70 4.29 6.12
CA SER A 33 10.37 3.02 6.78
C SER A 33 11.63 2.20 7.08
N SER A 34 12.55 2.06 6.12
CA SER A 34 13.84 1.39 6.31
C SER A 34 14.71 2.08 7.38
N ALA A 35 14.70 3.42 7.43
CA ALA A 35 15.40 4.18 8.46
C ALA A 35 14.95 3.88 9.91
N ARG A 36 13.75 3.30 10.10
CA ARG A 36 13.23 2.88 11.42
C ARG A 36 13.56 1.44 11.79
N LEU A 37 14.07 0.65 10.85
CA LEU A 37 14.45 -0.75 11.06
C LEU A 37 15.93 -0.87 11.48
N ASN A 38 16.80 0.01 10.97
CA ASN A 38 18.22 0.01 11.34
C ASN A 38 18.53 0.62 12.73
N SER A 39 17.55 1.21 13.43
CA SER A 39 17.77 1.83 14.75
C SER A 39 17.71 0.82 15.91
N THR A 40 18.58 -0.21 15.90
CA THR A 40 18.62 -1.28 16.90
C THR A 40 20.01 -1.41 17.56
N SER A 41 20.56 -0.30 18.08
CA SER A 41 21.73 -0.36 18.96
C SER A 41 21.84 0.85 19.91
N SER A 42 21.59 0.61 21.20
CA SER A 42 21.96 1.45 22.36
C SER A 42 21.25 2.83 22.52
N PRO A 43 21.28 3.43 23.74
CA PRO A 43 20.21 4.33 24.19
C PRO A 43 20.57 5.83 24.22
N ALA A 44 19.61 6.62 24.71
CA ALA A 44 19.67 8.04 25.06
C ALA A 44 19.63 9.05 23.90
N ASN A 45 18.41 9.47 23.53
CA ASN A 45 17.96 10.82 23.94
C ASN A 45 16.43 10.96 23.90
N ASN A 46 15.87 11.68 24.88
CA ASN A 46 14.42 11.78 25.09
C ASN A 46 13.79 12.86 24.20
N ASN A 47 12.90 12.48 23.28
CA ASN A 47 12.06 13.45 22.57
C ASN A 47 10.67 12.95 22.15
N LEU A 48 10.14 11.88 22.76
CA LEU A 48 8.78 11.38 22.49
C LEU A 48 7.65 12.24 23.11
N THR A 49 7.96 13.02 24.15
CA THR A 49 6.96 13.78 24.94
C THR A 49 6.23 14.85 24.12
N SER A 50 6.95 15.59 23.26
CA SER A 50 6.39 16.67 22.43
C SER A 50 5.30 16.22 21.45
N SER A 51 5.29 14.92 21.07
CA SER A 51 4.34 14.35 20.11
C SER A 51 3.05 13.81 20.73
N PHE A 52 2.95 13.73 22.05
CA PHE A 52 1.72 13.34 22.75
C PHE A 52 0.93 14.53 23.30
N SER A 53 1.59 15.64 23.65
CA SER A 53 0.93 16.87 24.14
C SER A 53 -0.06 17.49 23.15
N SER A 54 0.03 17.15 21.87
CA SER A 54 -0.89 17.57 20.79
C SER A 54 -2.12 16.66 20.62
N LEU A 55 -2.27 15.62 21.46
CA LEU A 55 -3.39 14.67 21.44
C LEU A 55 -4.31 14.75 22.69
N SER A 56 -4.11 15.75 23.55
CA SER A 56 -4.95 16.01 24.72
C SER A 56 -6.38 16.45 24.32
N LEU A 57 -7.29 15.48 24.22
CA LEU A 57 -8.72 15.67 23.99
C LEU A 57 -9.37 16.47 25.13
N SER A 58 -9.69 17.74 24.89
CA SER A 58 -10.37 18.62 25.83
C SER A 58 -11.89 18.34 25.90
N LEU A 59 -12.27 17.43 26.79
CA LEU A 59 -13.66 17.05 27.08
C LEU A 59 -13.73 16.53 28.55
N SER A 60 -14.48 17.10 29.50
CA SER A 60 -15.38 18.26 29.56
C SER A 60 -15.31 18.84 31.03
N LYS A 61 -16.20 19.61 31.68
CA LYS A 61 -17.60 20.04 31.48
C LYS A 61 -17.93 21.27 32.35
N HIS A 62 -19.05 21.95 32.04
CA HIS A 62 -19.88 22.82 32.92
C HIS A 62 -19.35 24.17 33.44
N ALA A 63 -20.06 25.24 33.05
CA ALA A 63 -20.64 26.34 33.87
C ALA A 63 -20.67 27.65 33.03
N PRO A 64 -21.69 28.54 33.15
CA PRO A 64 -21.91 29.61 32.19
C PRO A 64 -21.47 31.01 32.66
N ALA A 65 -20.93 31.80 31.73
CA ALA A 65 -20.93 33.27 31.79
C ALA A 65 -20.88 33.85 30.35
N ALA A 66 -21.47 35.01 30.17
CA ALA A 66 -21.47 35.83 28.94
C ALA A 66 -21.58 37.32 29.38
N PRO A 67 -21.56 38.33 28.49
CA PRO A 67 -21.21 38.33 27.06
C PRO A 67 -20.13 39.38 26.69
N THR A 68 -19.48 39.25 25.53
CA THR A 68 -18.90 40.42 24.82
C THR A 68 -18.85 40.25 23.30
N SER A 69 -19.02 41.36 22.60
CA SER A 69 -19.35 41.45 21.17
C SER A 69 -18.14 41.48 20.21
N SER A 70 -18.41 41.25 18.92
CA SER A 70 -17.57 41.55 17.74
C SER A 70 -16.25 40.74 17.60
N THR A 71 -15.69 40.52 16.40
CA THR A 71 -15.92 41.18 15.09
C THR A 71 -15.92 40.17 13.93
N THR A 72 -16.53 40.53 12.81
CA THR A 72 -16.52 39.77 11.54
C THR A 72 -15.12 39.64 10.93
N THR A 73 -14.75 38.46 10.43
CA THR A 73 -13.85 38.33 9.26
C THR A 73 -14.03 36.98 8.55
N THR A 74 -14.45 37.06 7.28
CA THR A 74 -14.31 36.09 6.17
C THR A 74 -13.85 34.66 6.43
N ASP A 75 -14.64 33.70 5.97
CA ASP A 75 -14.19 32.35 5.60
C ASP A 75 -12.98 32.40 4.65
N ALA A 76 -11.80 32.12 5.20
CA ALA A 76 -10.55 32.02 4.45
C ALA A 76 -10.06 30.57 4.49
N ILE A 77 -10.54 29.75 3.55
CA ILE A 77 -10.05 28.38 3.35
C ILE A 77 -8.53 28.43 3.20
N PRO A 78 -7.74 27.81 4.11
CA PRO A 78 -6.28 27.92 4.05
C PRO A 78 -5.75 27.18 2.82
N ARG A 79 -5.28 27.95 1.82
CA ARG A 79 -4.83 27.47 0.50
C ARG A 79 -3.57 26.60 0.53
N ASN A 80 -3.07 26.23 1.72
CA ASN A 80 -1.94 25.32 1.92
C ASN A 80 -2.33 23.84 1.82
N ALA A 81 -3.59 23.50 1.56
CA ALA A 81 -4.10 22.14 1.41
C ALA A 81 -3.72 21.46 0.07
N LEU A 82 -2.70 21.95 -0.64
CA LEU A 82 -2.29 21.49 -1.98
C LEU A 82 -0.83 21.02 -2.09
N THR A 83 -0.06 20.97 -1.00
CA THR A 83 1.21 20.23 -0.99
C THR A 83 0.99 18.81 -0.42
N PRO A 84 1.11 17.75 -1.24
CA PRO A 84 0.85 16.38 -0.80
C PRO A 84 1.96 15.90 0.13
N SER A 85 1.81 16.15 1.43
CA SER A 85 2.86 15.83 2.40
C SER A 85 3.03 14.30 2.54
N THR A 86 4.27 13.84 2.72
CA THR A 86 4.58 12.46 3.17
C THR A 86 3.82 12.08 4.45
N LYS A 87 3.47 13.07 5.27
CA LYS A 87 2.58 12.92 6.44
C LYS A 87 1.16 12.49 6.03
N GLU A 88 0.59 13.07 4.98
CA GLU A 88 -0.74 12.67 4.50
C GLU A 88 -0.72 11.26 3.93
N LEU A 89 0.25 10.95 3.06
CA LEU A 89 0.44 9.63 2.45
C LEU A 89 0.61 8.54 3.52
N SER A 90 1.47 8.78 4.52
CA SER A 90 1.64 7.87 5.64
C SER A 90 0.39 7.77 6.54
N THR A 91 -0.43 8.83 6.70
CA THR A 91 -1.75 8.68 7.36
C THR A 91 -2.74 7.85 6.54
N VAL A 92 -2.71 7.91 5.21
CA VAL A 92 -3.54 7.07 4.33
C VAL A 92 -3.12 5.61 4.44
N LEU A 93 -1.81 5.30 4.37
CA LEU A 93 -1.30 3.93 4.58
C LEU A 93 -1.59 3.40 5.99
N ALA A 94 -1.47 4.23 7.03
CA ALA A 94 -1.84 3.86 8.39
C ALA A 94 -3.35 3.62 8.55
N ALA A 95 -4.20 4.39 7.86
CA ALA A 95 -5.65 4.19 7.84
C ALA A 95 -6.04 2.90 7.09
N LEU A 96 -5.34 2.55 6.00
CA LEU A 96 -5.52 1.28 5.28
C LEU A 96 -5.07 0.07 6.11
N ARG A 97 -3.93 0.17 6.82
CA ARG A 97 -3.46 -0.85 7.76
C ARG A 97 -4.49 -1.10 8.89
N LYS A 98 -4.99 -0.03 9.52
CA LYS A 98 -6.08 -0.09 10.51
C LYS A 98 -7.39 -0.63 9.95
N LEU A 99 -7.74 -0.30 8.70
CA LEU A 99 -8.94 -0.82 8.03
C LEU A 99 -8.85 -2.34 7.83
N ARG A 100 -7.70 -2.84 7.37
CA ARG A 100 -7.45 -4.28 7.24
C ARG A 100 -7.56 -4.97 8.60
N GLU A 101 -6.90 -4.44 9.63
CA GLU A 101 -6.95 -4.98 11.00
C GLU A 101 -8.39 -5.04 11.54
N ALA A 102 -9.20 -3.99 11.33
CA ALA A 102 -10.61 -3.97 11.73
C ALA A 102 -11.49 -4.96 10.94
N ILE A 103 -11.23 -5.18 9.65
CA ILE A 103 -11.93 -6.19 8.84
C ILE A 103 -11.57 -7.60 9.33
N THR A 104 -10.27 -7.87 9.55
CA THR A 104 -9.80 -9.16 10.08
C THR A 104 -10.37 -9.44 11.48
N ALA A 105 -10.32 -8.46 12.39
CA ALA A 105 -10.83 -8.59 13.76
C ALA A 105 -12.36 -8.75 13.83
N SER A 106 -13.10 -8.20 12.86
CA SER A 106 -14.54 -8.44 12.74
C SER A 106 -14.91 -9.69 11.92
N ALA A 107 -13.92 -10.42 11.40
CA ALA A 107 -14.05 -11.66 10.62
C ALA A 107 -15.00 -11.58 9.40
N ARG A 108 -15.26 -10.37 8.87
CA ARG A 108 -16.25 -10.11 7.82
C ARG A 108 -15.72 -10.48 6.43
N ALA A 109 -16.48 -11.30 5.70
CA ALA A 109 -16.17 -11.75 4.34
C ALA A 109 -17.09 -11.12 3.27
N ASP A 110 -17.68 -9.96 3.56
CA ASP A 110 -18.69 -9.32 2.72
C ASP A 110 -18.10 -8.74 1.42
N ALA A 111 -18.97 -8.44 0.44
CA ALA A 111 -18.62 -7.66 -0.75
C ALA A 111 -18.12 -6.22 -0.47
N PHE A 112 -18.14 -5.75 0.78
CA PHE A 112 -17.39 -4.56 1.22
C PHE A 112 -15.94 -4.90 1.57
N ALA A 113 -15.70 -6.00 2.28
CA ALA A 113 -14.36 -6.47 2.64
C ALA A 113 -13.52 -6.74 1.38
N LEU A 114 -14.07 -7.49 0.41
CA LEU A 114 -13.42 -7.75 -0.89
C LEU A 114 -12.91 -6.46 -1.57
N ARG A 115 -13.79 -5.45 -1.72
CA ARG A 115 -13.44 -4.15 -2.32
C ARG A 115 -12.42 -3.37 -1.49
N ALA A 116 -12.44 -3.50 -0.17
CA ALA A 116 -11.44 -2.89 0.69
C ALA A 116 -10.06 -3.56 0.50
N TYR A 117 -9.99 -4.91 0.46
CA TYR A 117 -8.73 -5.63 0.20
C TYR A 117 -8.19 -5.34 -1.21
N PHE A 118 -9.02 -5.36 -2.26
CA PHE A 118 -8.62 -4.98 -3.62
C PHE A 118 -7.98 -3.59 -3.65
N PHE A 119 -8.65 -2.58 -3.05
CA PHE A 119 -8.14 -1.22 -2.98
C PHE A 119 -6.84 -1.13 -2.15
N THR A 120 -6.77 -1.81 -1.00
CA THR A 120 -5.54 -1.88 -0.18
C THR A 120 -4.38 -2.47 -0.98
N ILE A 121 -4.58 -3.57 -1.70
CA ILE A 121 -3.56 -4.23 -2.52
C ILE A 121 -3.05 -3.28 -3.60
N HIS A 122 -3.93 -2.68 -4.40
CA HIS A 122 -3.52 -1.78 -5.49
C HIS A 122 -2.77 -0.55 -4.97
N VAL A 123 -3.26 0.10 -3.90
CA VAL A 123 -2.57 1.24 -3.28
C VAL A 123 -1.22 0.83 -2.72
N SER A 124 -1.12 -0.28 -1.99
CA SER A 124 0.16 -0.69 -1.39
C SER A 124 1.18 -1.25 -2.40
N ILE A 125 0.75 -1.78 -3.54
CA ILE A 125 1.63 -2.08 -4.68
C ILE A 125 2.17 -0.78 -5.29
N LEU A 126 1.32 0.23 -5.52
CA LEU A 126 1.76 1.54 -6.06
C LEU A 126 2.67 2.30 -5.08
N CYS A 127 2.46 2.17 -3.77
CA CYS A 127 3.36 2.70 -2.73
C CYS A 127 4.63 1.87 -2.51
N SER A 128 4.80 0.73 -3.20
CA SER A 128 5.85 -0.27 -2.95
C SER A 128 5.92 -0.83 -1.51
N ASP A 129 4.81 -0.81 -0.75
CA ASP A 129 4.73 -1.34 0.63
C ASP A 129 4.37 -2.85 0.64
N TRP A 130 5.38 -3.70 0.41
CA TRP A 130 5.25 -5.16 0.47
C TRP A 130 4.79 -5.67 1.84
N SER A 131 5.10 -4.95 2.93
CA SER A 131 4.63 -5.27 4.29
C SER A 131 3.11 -5.14 4.46
N SER A 132 2.43 -4.57 3.46
CA SER A 132 0.99 -4.33 3.47
C SER A 132 0.25 -5.03 2.33
N TYR A 133 0.79 -5.12 1.10
CA TYR A 133 0.09 -5.88 0.04
C TYR A 133 0.16 -7.39 0.27
N LEU A 134 1.29 -7.93 0.71
CA LEU A 134 1.49 -9.39 0.84
C LEU A 134 0.52 -10.07 1.83
N PRO A 135 0.37 -9.62 3.09
CA PRO A 135 -0.63 -10.22 3.99
C PRO A 135 -2.07 -9.99 3.50
N SER A 136 -2.31 -8.94 2.70
CA SER A 136 -3.62 -8.68 2.09
C SER A 136 -3.93 -9.70 0.98
N LEU A 137 -2.97 -10.01 0.10
CA LEU A 137 -3.08 -11.08 -0.92
C LEU A 137 -3.30 -12.46 -0.28
N HIS A 138 -2.49 -12.83 0.72
CA HIS A 138 -2.63 -14.13 1.40
C HIS A 138 -3.98 -14.25 2.11
N THR A 139 -4.45 -13.21 2.81
CA THR A 139 -5.78 -13.23 3.44
C THR A 139 -6.89 -13.40 2.39
N LEU A 140 -6.78 -12.69 1.26
CA LEU A 140 -7.77 -12.76 0.19
C LEU A 140 -7.83 -14.14 -0.47
N LEU A 141 -6.69 -14.72 -0.83
CA LEU A 141 -6.60 -16.02 -1.52
C LEU A 141 -6.87 -17.22 -0.60
N GLN A 142 -6.53 -17.14 0.70
CA GLN A 142 -6.70 -18.26 1.64
C GLN A 142 -8.02 -18.20 2.43
N HIS A 143 -8.40 -17.03 2.95
CA HIS A 143 -9.51 -16.90 3.90
C HIS A 143 -10.80 -16.37 3.25
N ILE A 144 -10.69 -15.44 2.30
CA ILE A 144 -11.87 -14.85 1.65
C ILE A 144 -12.35 -15.75 0.51
N HIS A 145 -11.46 -16.22 -0.36
CA HIS A 145 -11.79 -17.12 -1.46
C HIS A 145 -12.56 -18.38 -1.01
N ALA A 146 -12.19 -18.94 0.15
CA ALA A 146 -12.83 -20.12 0.75
C ALA A 146 -14.25 -19.86 1.31
N ARG A 147 -14.67 -18.59 1.47
CA ARG A 147 -15.99 -18.19 1.98
C ARG A 147 -16.85 -17.50 0.92
N HIS A 148 -16.23 -16.79 0.00
CA HIS A 148 -16.87 -16.15 -1.15
C HIS A 148 -15.97 -16.41 -2.37
N PRO A 149 -16.38 -17.25 -3.33
CA PRO A 149 -15.59 -17.47 -4.53
C PRO A 149 -15.36 -16.13 -5.25
N LEU A 150 -14.13 -15.93 -5.71
CA LEU A 150 -13.71 -14.76 -6.47
C LEU A 150 -14.11 -14.94 -7.93
N SER A 151 -14.25 -13.84 -8.67
CA SER A 151 -14.45 -13.93 -10.11
C SER A 151 -13.21 -14.59 -10.76
N PRO A 152 -13.37 -15.49 -11.74
CA PRO A 152 -12.23 -16.10 -12.46
C PRO A 152 -11.19 -15.12 -13.04
N PRO A 153 -11.53 -13.91 -13.55
CA PRO A 153 -10.54 -12.89 -13.88
C PRO A 153 -9.80 -12.34 -12.64
N ASP A 154 -10.51 -11.88 -11.61
CA ASP A 154 -9.92 -11.29 -10.39
C ASP A 154 -8.90 -12.25 -9.75
N LEU A 155 -9.26 -13.54 -9.64
CA LEU A 155 -8.36 -14.56 -9.08
C LEU A 155 -7.07 -14.69 -9.90
N LYS A 156 -7.16 -14.64 -11.23
CA LYS A 156 -5.97 -14.69 -12.10
C LYS A 156 -5.09 -13.45 -11.92
N GLU A 157 -5.66 -12.27 -11.74
CA GLU A 157 -4.90 -11.04 -11.49
C GLU A 157 -4.09 -11.13 -10.19
N TYR A 158 -4.75 -11.47 -9.07
CA TYR A 158 -4.09 -11.54 -7.76
C TYR A 158 -3.13 -12.74 -7.61
N VAL A 159 -3.43 -13.89 -8.23
CA VAL A 159 -2.48 -15.02 -8.30
C VAL A 159 -1.28 -14.68 -9.19
N GLY A 160 -1.49 -13.99 -10.32
CA GLY A 160 -0.41 -13.52 -11.18
C GLY A 160 0.53 -12.54 -10.46
N LEU A 161 -0.03 -11.60 -9.69
CA LEU A 161 0.76 -10.69 -8.83
C LEU A 161 1.54 -11.44 -7.74
N LEU A 162 0.95 -12.47 -7.11
CA LEU A 162 1.64 -13.29 -6.11
C LEU A 162 2.81 -14.09 -6.73
N ILE A 163 2.60 -14.72 -7.90
CA ILE A 163 3.65 -15.47 -8.61
C ILE A 163 4.79 -14.52 -9.05
N LEU A 164 4.46 -13.28 -9.45
CA LEU A 164 5.46 -12.26 -9.76
C LEU A 164 6.24 -11.80 -8.51
N ASP A 165 5.61 -11.63 -7.35
CA ASP A 165 6.34 -11.29 -6.10
C ASP A 165 7.30 -12.42 -5.69
N GLN A 166 6.86 -13.66 -5.77
CA GLN A 166 7.66 -14.85 -5.47
C GLN A 166 8.89 -14.94 -6.40
N ALA A 167 8.70 -14.75 -7.71
CA ALA A 167 9.78 -14.83 -8.69
C ALA A 167 10.72 -13.60 -8.67
N CYS A 168 10.20 -12.39 -8.49
CA CYS A 168 10.96 -11.14 -8.62
C CYS A 168 11.56 -10.62 -7.31
N ARG A 169 10.89 -10.78 -6.16
CA ARG A 169 11.35 -10.25 -4.86
C ARG A 169 11.86 -11.34 -3.92
N GLN A 170 11.33 -12.55 -4.02
CA GLN A 170 11.77 -13.68 -3.17
C GLN A 170 12.79 -14.59 -3.86
N SER A 171 13.07 -14.35 -5.16
CA SER A 171 13.85 -15.19 -6.08
C SER A 171 13.45 -16.67 -6.15
N ASP A 172 12.32 -17.05 -5.55
CA ASP A 172 11.89 -18.43 -5.41
C ASP A 172 11.08 -18.90 -6.63
N LEU A 173 11.83 -19.30 -7.66
CA LEU A 173 11.33 -19.88 -8.89
C LEU A 173 10.68 -21.26 -8.68
N ALA A 174 10.84 -21.91 -7.53
CA ALA A 174 10.20 -23.19 -7.20
C ALA A 174 8.80 -22.96 -6.60
N LEU A 175 8.70 -22.08 -5.60
CA LEU A 175 7.45 -21.68 -4.95
C LEU A 175 6.54 -20.92 -5.92
N ALA A 176 7.10 -20.12 -6.83
CA ALA A 176 6.38 -19.53 -7.97
C ALA A 176 5.77 -20.60 -8.90
N ARG A 177 6.47 -21.71 -9.16
CA ARG A 177 5.94 -22.85 -9.94
C ARG A 177 4.90 -23.65 -9.18
N GLU A 178 5.10 -23.93 -7.88
CA GLU A 178 4.10 -24.58 -7.04
C GLU A 178 2.79 -23.76 -7.01
N THR A 179 2.90 -22.45 -6.76
CA THR A 179 1.77 -21.52 -6.75
C THR A 179 1.03 -21.50 -8.10
N LYS A 180 1.77 -21.51 -9.22
CA LYS A 180 1.18 -21.62 -10.57
C LYS A 180 0.36 -22.91 -10.74
N VAL A 181 0.92 -24.06 -10.35
CA VAL A 181 0.23 -25.37 -10.47
C VAL A 181 -0.99 -25.42 -9.56
N LYS A 182 -0.84 -24.99 -8.30
CA LYS A 182 -1.87 -25.01 -7.25
C LYS A 182 -3.15 -24.25 -7.62
N TYR A 183 -3.02 -23.13 -8.34
CA TYR A 183 -4.15 -22.32 -8.80
C TYR A 183 -4.49 -22.51 -10.29
N GLY A 184 -3.84 -23.45 -11.00
CA GLY A 184 -4.04 -23.66 -12.44
C GLY A 184 -3.74 -22.41 -13.30
N PHE A 185 -2.83 -21.55 -12.85
CA PHE A 185 -2.65 -20.23 -13.44
C PHE A 185 -1.91 -20.28 -14.79
N SER A 186 -2.44 -19.57 -15.78
CA SER A 186 -1.88 -19.51 -17.14
C SER A 186 -2.08 -18.12 -17.75
N ASP A 187 -1.00 -17.34 -17.80
CA ASP A 187 -0.82 -16.16 -18.64
C ASP A 187 0.57 -16.26 -19.31
N TRP A 188 0.61 -16.03 -20.63
CA TRP A 188 1.84 -16.05 -21.41
C TRP A 188 2.83 -14.95 -20.99
N ARG A 189 2.34 -13.82 -20.45
CA ARG A 189 3.21 -12.74 -19.96
C ARG A 189 4.00 -13.18 -18.73
N VAL A 190 3.28 -13.60 -17.68
CA VAL A 190 3.89 -14.05 -16.42
C VAL A 190 4.75 -15.30 -16.64
N GLU A 191 4.31 -16.22 -17.51
CA GLU A 191 5.15 -17.37 -17.87
C GLU A 191 6.39 -16.96 -18.67
N GLY A 192 6.28 -15.98 -19.57
CA GLY A 192 7.43 -15.43 -20.29
C GLY A 192 8.44 -14.76 -19.35
N VAL A 193 7.97 -14.02 -18.35
CA VAL A 193 8.83 -13.46 -17.26
C VAL A 193 9.51 -14.58 -16.47
N LEU A 194 8.76 -15.60 -16.06
CA LEU A 194 9.31 -16.75 -15.32
C LEU A 194 10.34 -17.53 -16.17
N ARG A 195 10.10 -17.71 -17.48
CA ARG A 195 11.07 -18.32 -18.42
C ARG A 195 12.31 -17.44 -18.64
N ALA A 196 12.18 -16.12 -18.60
CA ALA A 196 13.30 -15.21 -18.73
C ALA A 196 14.22 -15.30 -17.49
N LEU A 197 13.64 -15.21 -16.28
CA LEU A 197 14.36 -15.37 -15.01
C LEU A 197 15.05 -16.74 -14.90
N VAL A 198 14.37 -17.83 -15.28
CA VAL A 198 14.94 -19.19 -15.32
C VAL A 198 16.11 -19.35 -16.31
N ARG A 199 16.27 -18.41 -17.27
CA ARG A 199 17.32 -18.44 -18.29
C ARG A 199 18.33 -17.29 -18.15
N ASP A 200 18.24 -16.49 -17.09
CA ASP A 200 19.05 -15.28 -16.88
C ASP A 200 18.93 -14.25 -18.03
N ASP A 201 17.81 -14.26 -18.76
CA ASP A 201 17.55 -13.40 -19.92
C ASP A 201 16.90 -12.07 -19.49
N TYR A 202 17.71 -11.20 -18.88
CA TYR A 202 17.30 -9.85 -18.48
C TYR A 202 16.77 -9.04 -19.68
N VAL A 203 17.31 -9.23 -20.89
CA VAL A 203 16.85 -8.51 -22.10
C VAL A 203 15.42 -8.91 -22.47
N GLY A 204 15.08 -10.19 -22.34
CA GLY A 204 13.72 -10.72 -22.43
C GLY A 204 12.81 -10.16 -21.33
N PHE A 205 13.27 -10.18 -20.07
CA PHE A 205 12.54 -9.63 -18.91
C PHE A 205 12.18 -8.14 -19.11
N TRP A 206 13.17 -7.30 -19.45
CA TRP A 206 12.99 -5.88 -19.73
C TRP A 206 12.04 -5.61 -20.91
N ARG A 207 12.03 -6.47 -21.92
CA ARG A 207 11.09 -6.38 -23.05
C ARG A 207 9.66 -6.69 -22.62
N LEU A 208 9.46 -7.74 -21.82
CA LEU A 208 8.14 -8.12 -21.31
C LEU A 208 7.58 -7.10 -20.32
N ARG A 209 8.42 -6.57 -19.40
CA ARG A 209 8.09 -5.47 -18.46
C ARG A 209 7.41 -4.26 -19.12
N ARG A 210 7.70 -3.99 -20.40
CA ARG A 210 7.03 -2.92 -21.16
C ARG A 210 5.59 -3.27 -21.55
N GLY A 211 5.33 -4.51 -21.98
CA GLY A 211 4.00 -5.02 -22.38
C GLY A 211 3.15 -5.66 -21.26
N VAL A 212 3.64 -5.59 -20.03
CA VAL A 212 3.00 -6.04 -18.77
C VAL A 212 2.14 -4.92 -18.16
N ASP A 213 1.17 -5.27 -17.31
CA ASP A 213 0.26 -4.30 -16.66
C ASP A 213 0.99 -3.34 -15.69
N GLY A 214 0.36 -2.19 -15.37
CA GLY A 214 0.83 -1.22 -14.38
C GLY A 214 1.17 -1.81 -13.01
N TYR A 215 0.28 -2.61 -12.40
CA TYR A 215 0.51 -3.20 -11.07
C TYR A 215 1.58 -4.29 -11.13
N GLN A 216 1.52 -5.13 -12.17
CA GLN A 216 2.52 -6.17 -12.40
C GLN A 216 3.92 -5.57 -12.63
N ARG A 217 4.03 -4.44 -13.34
CA ARG A 217 5.29 -3.71 -13.55
C ARG A 217 5.83 -3.11 -12.25
N ALA A 218 4.97 -2.64 -11.35
CA ALA A 218 5.40 -2.18 -10.02
C ALA A 218 5.98 -3.34 -9.19
N VAL A 219 5.37 -4.54 -9.23
CA VAL A 219 5.94 -5.75 -8.59
C VAL A 219 7.26 -6.18 -9.23
N MET A 220 7.39 -6.13 -10.56
CA MET A 220 8.68 -6.35 -11.24
C MET A 220 9.74 -5.29 -10.87
N GLY A 221 9.34 -4.11 -10.36
CA GLY A 221 10.26 -3.07 -9.87
C GLY A 221 11.07 -3.46 -8.64
N PHE A 222 10.64 -4.45 -7.85
CA PHE A 222 11.42 -4.89 -6.68
C PHE A 222 12.70 -5.65 -7.07
N ALA A 223 12.71 -6.39 -8.19
CA ALA A 223 13.90 -7.12 -8.64
C ALA A 223 15.08 -6.17 -8.95
N GLU A 224 14.79 -4.98 -9.46
CA GLU A 224 15.79 -3.94 -9.79
C GLU A 224 16.33 -3.22 -8.54
N GLY A 225 15.69 -3.38 -7.38
CA GLY A 225 16.02 -2.65 -6.15
C GLY A 225 17.29 -3.14 -5.45
N ASP A 226 17.55 -4.45 -5.47
CA ASP A 226 18.73 -5.05 -4.84
C ASP A 226 19.96 -5.04 -5.77
N GLU A 227 19.77 -5.09 -7.10
CA GLU A 227 20.87 -5.03 -8.08
C GLU A 227 21.41 -3.60 -8.29
N GLY A 228 20.58 -2.58 -8.12
CA GLY A 228 20.95 -1.17 -8.31
C GLY A 228 21.95 -0.58 -7.31
N ALA A 229 22.47 -1.39 -6.37
CA ALA A 229 23.40 -0.99 -5.33
C ALA A 229 24.87 -1.33 -5.61
N CYS A 230 25.20 -2.00 -6.73
CA CYS A 230 26.57 -2.41 -7.08
C CYS A 230 26.91 -2.16 -8.56
N ALA A 231 26.93 -0.88 -8.97
CA ALA A 231 27.48 -0.38 -10.22
C ALA A 231 28.16 0.98 -10.01
#